data_AF-C4M202-F1
#
_entry.id   AF-C4M202-F1
#
_cell.length_a   1.000
_cell.length_b   1.000
_cell.length_c   1.000
_cell.angle_alpha   90.00
_cell.angle_beta   90.00
_cell.angle_gamma   90.00
#
_symmetry.space_group_name_H-M   'P 1'
#
loop_
_entity.id
_entity.type
_entity.pdbx_description
1 polymer ?
#
loop_
_entity_poly.entity_id
_entity_poly.type
_entity_poly.pdbx_seq_one_letter_code
_entity_poly.pdbx_strand_id
1 'polypeptide(L)'
;MIFWFLFVYALSVDIVDCNLKYQYDNYLIASAVDPDQTKSMVITKNGSIFSIEKLGLSFVVTEVVNNLTVDHPSFMCYEKNIFVCDSRNGNCYLIMTGSSDKLLTTETNITGLGESVIISGDYGIIGSIYEYYKGYSCGCVKVYGLNGVYVQTLWPLKPHDDMKFGQRLASNANFLAVGNGENTVDLFIYRNNKFEYHSTLTSPLTGIHDNFGSSISIFGYWIAVSSSLGNEFNGIVFLFKYNETIDTFEFYQQLTTPYDDVDWFASKFGESVQFFGTRLIISAPNLSFYGMDSVGSVIFFILDNNKFVPEKWVIPSLRKNSMQFGSIIQKQINTVFIFTNELKPKMCQFKNSLSETHEIIFKLSLNISESDNITSLFSQITFNVANSLSINKNKFA
;
A
#
# COMPACT_ATOMS: atom_id res chain seq x y z
N MET A 1 -53.67 12.65 -43.98
CA MET A 1 -52.88 13.87 -44.22
C MET A 1 -53.31 14.93 -43.21
N ILE A 2 -52.71 14.90 -42.01
CA ILE A 2 -52.86 15.97 -41.01
C ILE A 2 -51.49 16.08 -40.33
N PHE A 3 -50.87 17.24 -40.51
CA PHE A 3 -49.64 17.70 -39.90
C PHE A 3 -49.80 17.76 -38.37
N TRP A 4 -48.73 17.44 -37.63
CA TRP A 4 -48.51 18.03 -36.32
C TRP A 4 -47.18 18.78 -36.29
N PHE A 5 -47.29 20.02 -35.84
CA PHE A 5 -46.23 21.01 -35.68
C PHE A 5 -45.21 20.58 -34.62
N LEU A 6 -43.95 20.84 -34.91
CA LEU A 6 -42.86 20.92 -33.95
C LEU A 6 -42.47 22.40 -33.89
N PHE A 7 -42.65 23.08 -32.75
CA PHE A 7 -41.72 24.09 -32.24
C PHE A 7 -42.02 24.47 -30.78
N VAL A 8 -41.00 24.18 -29.96
CA VAL A 8 -40.52 24.75 -28.70
C VAL A 8 -41.34 25.87 -28.02
N TYR A 9 -41.61 25.66 -26.72
CA TYR A 9 -41.34 26.68 -25.70
C TYR A 9 -40.49 26.08 -24.58
N ALA A 10 -39.43 26.80 -24.24
CA ALA A 10 -38.57 26.53 -23.11
C ALA A 10 -39.30 26.86 -21.80
N LEU A 11 -39.13 25.99 -20.81
CA LEU A 11 -39.26 26.34 -19.40
C LEU A 11 -37.88 26.19 -18.78
N SER A 12 -37.25 27.35 -18.55
CA SER A 12 -36.17 27.48 -17.59
C SER A 12 -36.72 27.19 -16.20
N VAL A 13 -36.12 26.24 -15.49
CA VAL A 13 -36.12 26.27 -14.03
C VAL A 13 -34.70 25.94 -13.58
N ASP A 14 -34.01 27.02 -13.25
CA ASP A 14 -32.97 27.15 -12.24
C ASP A 14 -31.90 26.06 -12.19
N ILE A 15 -30.76 26.44 -12.79
CA ILE A 15 -29.47 26.34 -12.12
C ILE A 15 -29.64 26.92 -10.71
N VAL A 16 -29.97 26.07 -9.76
CA VAL A 16 -29.68 26.30 -8.35
C VAL A 16 -28.47 25.44 -8.03
N ASP A 17 -27.36 26.16 -7.87
CA ASP A 17 -26.28 25.79 -6.97
C ASP A 17 -26.87 25.33 -5.62
N CYS A 18 -27.18 24.04 -5.53
CA CYS A 18 -27.28 23.38 -4.25
C CYS A 18 -25.86 23.06 -3.81
N ASN A 19 -25.25 24.08 -3.20
CA ASN A 19 -24.37 23.96 -2.05
C ASN A 19 -24.82 22.80 -1.15
N LEU A 20 -24.37 21.57 -1.45
CA LEU A 20 -24.29 20.50 -0.47
C LEU A 20 -22.94 20.63 0.23
N LYS A 21 -22.86 21.67 1.07
CA LYS A 21 -22.00 21.66 2.25
C LYS A 21 -22.61 20.65 3.23
N TYR A 22 -22.30 19.36 3.09
CA TYR A 22 -22.32 18.44 4.22
C TYR A 22 -21.21 17.39 4.05
N GLN A 23 -20.50 17.20 5.14
CA GLN A 23 -19.12 16.77 5.30
C GLN A 23 -19.12 15.46 6.07
N TYR A 24 -18.50 14.40 5.53
CA TYR A 24 -17.94 13.28 6.30
C TYR A 24 -16.78 12.65 5.52
N ASP A 25 -15.62 12.54 6.18
CA ASP A 25 -14.27 12.34 5.65
C ASP A 25 -13.84 10.87 5.38
N ASN A 26 -14.75 9.99 4.96
CA ASN A 26 -14.47 8.55 4.87
C ASN A 26 -13.89 8.13 3.50
N TYR A 27 -12.56 7.95 3.41
CA TYR A 27 -11.90 7.31 2.26
C TYR A 27 -11.47 5.88 2.57
N LEU A 28 -11.37 5.01 1.55
CA LEU A 28 -10.81 3.65 1.66
C LEU A 28 -9.29 3.74 1.89
N ILE A 29 -8.81 3.25 3.03
CA ILE A 29 -7.38 3.15 3.35
C ILE A 29 -6.81 1.84 2.84
N ALA A 30 -7.52 0.73 3.07
CA ALA A 30 -7.04 -0.61 2.79
C ALA A 30 -8.20 -1.55 2.50
N SER A 31 -7.95 -2.59 1.72
CA SER A 31 -8.89 -3.70 1.57
C SER A 31 -8.18 -5.04 1.53
N ALA A 32 -8.77 -6.08 2.11
CA ALA A 32 -8.37 -7.47 1.91
C ALA A 32 -9.57 -8.27 1.37
N VAL A 33 -9.30 -9.34 0.62
CA VAL A 33 -10.32 -10.25 0.09
C VAL A 33 -9.88 -11.66 0.44
N ASP A 34 -10.82 -12.47 0.94
CA ASP A 34 -10.57 -13.89 1.16
C ASP A 34 -10.26 -14.61 -0.16
N PRO A 35 -9.58 -15.77 -0.11
CA PRO A 35 -9.22 -16.52 -1.33
C PRO A 35 -10.42 -16.91 -2.20
N ASP A 36 -11.57 -17.13 -1.57
CA ASP A 36 -12.81 -17.55 -2.23
C ASP A 36 -13.63 -16.37 -2.79
N GLN A 37 -13.17 -15.13 -2.58
CA GLN A 37 -13.84 -13.89 -2.98
C GLN A 37 -15.27 -13.74 -2.40
N THR A 38 -15.54 -14.41 -1.29
CA THR A 38 -16.82 -14.36 -0.58
C THR A 38 -16.81 -13.31 0.53
N LYS A 39 -15.65 -12.88 1.01
CA LYS A 39 -15.52 -11.91 2.10
C LYS A 39 -14.41 -10.93 1.79
N SER A 40 -14.75 -9.66 1.78
CA SER A 40 -13.80 -8.56 1.78
C SER A 40 -13.78 -7.87 3.14
N MET A 41 -12.68 -7.22 3.47
CA MET A 41 -12.65 -6.21 4.53
C MET A 41 -12.14 -4.89 3.95
N VAL A 42 -12.65 -3.80 4.49
CA VAL A 42 -12.42 -2.42 4.05
C VAL A 42 -12.17 -1.57 5.28
N ILE A 43 -11.02 -0.89 5.32
CA ILE A 43 -10.70 0.10 6.36
C ILE A 43 -10.98 1.48 5.80
N THR A 44 -11.67 2.31 6.59
CA THR A 44 -11.92 3.71 6.24
C THR A 44 -11.00 4.67 6.98
N LYS A 45 -10.87 5.89 6.46
CA LYS A 45 -10.05 6.96 7.05
C LYS A 45 -10.43 7.34 8.48
N ASN A 46 -11.69 7.16 8.85
CA ASN A 46 -12.15 7.40 10.22
C ASN A 46 -11.98 6.16 11.12
N GLY A 47 -11.23 5.16 10.65
CA GLY A 47 -10.88 3.96 11.39
C GLY A 47 -12.00 2.92 11.49
N SER A 48 -13.21 3.18 10.99
CA SER A 48 -14.21 2.13 10.86
C SER A 48 -13.73 1.05 9.91
N ILE A 49 -13.87 -0.20 10.33
CA ILE A 49 -13.52 -1.38 9.56
C ILE A 49 -14.80 -2.12 9.22
N PHE A 50 -15.03 -2.34 7.94
CA PHE A 50 -16.19 -3.03 7.41
C PHE A 50 -15.77 -4.38 6.85
N SER A 51 -16.48 -5.44 7.18
CA SER A 51 -16.46 -6.68 6.41
C SER A 51 -17.61 -6.65 5.42
N ILE A 52 -17.35 -7.10 4.19
CA ILE A 52 -18.32 -7.20 3.11
C ILE A 52 -18.38 -8.67 2.73
N GLU A 53 -19.47 -9.35 3.07
CA GLU A 53 -19.67 -10.77 2.78
C GLU A 53 -20.68 -10.95 1.64
N LYS A 54 -20.32 -11.72 0.61
CA LYS A 54 -21.20 -12.12 -0.47
C LYS A 54 -22.03 -13.32 -0.03
N LEU A 55 -23.34 -13.12 0.10
CA LEU A 55 -24.32 -14.17 0.37
C LEU A 55 -25.18 -14.38 -0.88
N GLY A 56 -24.79 -15.34 -1.71
CA GLY A 56 -25.45 -15.61 -2.99
C GLY A 56 -25.27 -14.46 -3.99
N LEU A 57 -26.36 -13.75 -4.31
CA LEU A 57 -26.36 -12.56 -5.19
C LEU A 57 -26.30 -11.23 -4.42
N SER A 58 -26.30 -11.26 -3.10
CA SER A 58 -26.33 -10.06 -2.25
C SER A 58 -25.00 -9.88 -1.51
N PHE A 59 -24.73 -8.65 -1.08
CA PHE A 59 -23.61 -8.33 -0.19
C PHE A 59 -24.15 -7.88 1.17
N VAL A 60 -23.54 -8.37 2.24
CA VAL A 60 -23.77 -7.95 3.62
C VAL A 60 -22.56 -7.15 4.05
N VAL A 61 -22.77 -5.89 4.42
CA VAL A 61 -21.74 -5.03 5.01
C VAL A 61 -21.93 -5.04 6.51
N THR A 62 -20.94 -5.54 7.24
CA THR A 62 -20.92 -5.58 8.70
C THR A 62 -19.80 -4.67 9.19
N GLU A 63 -20.11 -3.71 10.05
CA GLU A 63 -19.07 -2.97 10.75
C GLU A 63 -18.43 -3.90 11.80
N VAL A 64 -17.14 -4.18 11.64
CA VAL A 64 -16.37 -5.11 12.46
C VAL A 64 -15.73 -4.38 13.64
N VAL A 65 -15.27 -3.14 13.39
CA VAL A 65 -14.71 -2.29 14.43
C VAL A 65 -15.20 -0.86 14.22
N ASN A 66 -15.79 -0.30 15.27
CA ASN A 66 -16.22 1.10 15.33
C ASN A 66 -15.23 1.89 16.18
N ASN A 67 -15.01 3.16 15.84
CA ASN A 67 -14.21 4.11 16.63
C ASN A 67 -12.75 3.69 16.86
N LEU A 68 -12.15 3.04 15.86
CA LEU A 68 -10.70 2.88 15.81
C LEU A 68 -10.09 4.27 15.61
N THR A 69 -9.74 4.97 16.69
CA THR A 69 -8.99 6.21 16.57
C THR A 69 -7.60 5.84 16.10
N VAL A 70 -7.34 6.07 14.82
CA VAL A 70 -6.03 5.86 14.20
C VAL A 70 -5.53 7.20 13.69
N ASP A 71 -4.57 7.78 14.40
CA ASP A 71 -4.01 9.10 14.06
C ASP A 71 -2.88 8.94 13.03
N HIS A 72 -2.08 7.87 13.15
CA HIS A 72 -1.02 7.49 12.19
C HIS A 72 -1.10 6.01 11.83
N PRO A 73 -1.99 5.63 10.87
CA PRO A 73 -2.18 4.23 10.50
C PRO A 73 -0.98 3.70 9.73
N SER A 74 -0.41 2.60 10.22
CA SER A 74 0.25 1.63 9.36
C SER A 74 -0.67 0.44 9.16
N PHE A 75 -0.63 -0.17 7.97
CA PHE A 75 -1.44 -1.33 7.70
C PHE A 75 -0.77 -2.27 6.70
N MET A 76 -1.09 -3.55 6.82
CA MET A 76 -0.75 -4.57 5.84
C MET A 76 -1.95 -5.50 5.63
N CYS A 77 -2.23 -5.80 4.36
CA CYS A 77 -3.16 -6.86 3.98
C CYS A 77 -2.37 -8.07 3.49
N TYR A 78 -2.61 -9.24 4.07
CA TYR A 78 -2.03 -10.50 3.61
C TYR A 78 -3.08 -11.60 3.64
N GLU A 79 -3.42 -12.14 2.47
CA GLU A 79 -4.53 -13.08 2.30
C GLU A 79 -5.83 -12.53 2.94
N LYS A 80 -6.38 -13.28 3.90
CA LYS A 80 -7.56 -12.92 4.71
C LYS A 80 -7.26 -11.97 5.87
N ASN A 81 -6.00 -11.64 6.12
CA ASN A 81 -5.61 -10.91 7.31
C ASN A 81 -5.38 -9.43 6.99
N ILE A 82 -5.89 -8.57 7.85
CA ILE A 82 -5.58 -7.15 7.89
C ILE A 82 -4.91 -6.87 9.22
N PHE A 83 -3.71 -6.33 9.17
CA PHE A 83 -3.02 -5.82 10.34
C PHE A 83 -3.02 -4.30 10.27
N VAL A 84 -3.44 -3.64 11.34
CA VAL A 84 -3.49 -2.18 11.47
C VAL A 84 -2.79 -1.78 12.75
N CYS A 85 -1.99 -0.74 12.71
CA CYS A 85 -1.52 -0.09 13.93
C CYS A 85 -1.72 1.41 13.88
N ASP A 86 -1.93 2.01 15.06
CA ASP A 86 -1.80 3.43 15.30
C ASP A 86 -0.45 3.70 15.97
N SER A 87 0.52 4.23 15.22
CA SER A 87 1.85 4.49 15.78
C SER A 87 1.87 5.60 16.83
N ARG A 88 0.87 6.49 16.86
CA ARG A 88 0.81 7.57 17.86
C ARG A 88 0.31 7.07 19.21
N ASN A 89 -0.67 6.17 19.20
CA ASN A 89 -1.28 5.62 20.41
C ASN A 89 -0.72 4.23 20.79
N GLY A 90 0.07 3.62 19.91
CA GLY A 90 0.66 2.29 20.09
C GLY A 90 -0.31 1.13 19.92
N ASN A 91 -1.52 1.37 19.42
CA ASN A 91 -2.53 0.33 19.34
C ASN A 91 -2.41 -0.45 18.03
N CYS A 92 -2.10 -1.74 18.11
CA CYS A 92 -2.11 -2.64 16.96
C CYS A 92 -3.29 -3.60 17.00
N TYR A 93 -3.73 -4.05 15.82
CA TYR A 93 -4.92 -4.85 15.57
C TYR A 93 -4.66 -5.80 14.40
N LEU A 94 -4.61 -7.10 14.66
CA LEU A 94 -4.78 -8.12 13.61
C LEU A 94 -6.28 -8.43 13.49
N ILE A 95 -6.79 -8.50 12.27
CA ILE A 95 -8.20 -8.77 11.94
C ILE A 95 -8.22 -9.80 10.82
N MET A 96 -9.02 -10.87 10.96
CA MET A 96 -9.04 -11.98 10.00
C MET A 96 -10.41 -12.07 9.30
N THR A 97 -10.45 -12.14 7.97
CA THR A 97 -11.70 -12.35 7.23
C THR A 97 -12.18 -13.77 7.53
N GLY A 98 -13.39 -13.89 8.12
CA GLY A 98 -13.98 -15.17 8.50
C GLY A 98 -13.98 -15.50 10.01
N SER A 99 -13.41 -14.66 10.87
CA SER A 99 -13.62 -14.73 12.32
C SER A 99 -13.94 -13.33 12.83
N SER A 100 -15.09 -13.16 13.48
CA SER A 100 -15.47 -11.91 14.16
C SER A 100 -14.58 -11.57 15.37
N ASP A 101 -13.69 -12.49 15.78
CA ASP A 101 -13.26 -12.60 17.18
C ASP A 101 -11.77 -12.43 17.44
N LYS A 102 -10.93 -12.14 16.44
CA LYS A 102 -9.53 -11.81 16.74
C LYS A 102 -9.26 -10.38 16.38
N LEU A 103 -9.39 -9.55 17.41
CA LEU A 103 -8.77 -8.25 17.55
C LEU A 103 -7.52 -8.48 18.41
N LEU A 104 -6.35 -8.62 17.79
CA LEU A 104 -5.12 -8.69 18.57
C LEU A 104 -4.76 -7.28 19.05
N THR A 105 -5.10 -6.90 20.28
CA THR A 105 -4.58 -5.67 20.89
C THR A 105 -3.22 -5.96 21.55
N THR A 106 -2.12 -5.50 20.96
CA THR A 106 -0.82 -5.51 21.65
C THR A 106 -0.56 -4.13 22.25
N GLU A 107 -0.24 -4.11 23.55
CA GLU A 107 0.34 -3.00 24.32
C GLU A 107 -0.15 -1.58 23.98
N THR A 108 -1.15 -1.12 24.73
CA THR A 108 -1.67 0.25 24.64
C THR A 108 -0.65 1.26 25.20
N ASN A 109 -0.48 2.41 24.52
CA ASN A 109 0.30 3.60 24.95
C ASN A 109 1.83 3.55 24.75
N ILE A 110 2.33 2.77 23.79
CA ILE A 110 3.74 2.87 23.37
C ILE A 110 3.84 3.75 22.13
N THR A 111 4.32 4.99 22.32
CA THR A 111 4.59 5.90 21.21
C THR A 111 5.57 5.27 20.23
N GLY A 112 5.22 5.27 18.94
CA GLY A 112 6.02 4.71 17.87
C GLY A 112 5.75 3.23 17.59
N LEU A 113 5.04 2.49 18.45
CA LEU A 113 4.66 1.09 18.21
C LEU A 113 3.65 1.02 17.07
N GLY A 114 4.00 0.29 16.01
CA GLY A 114 3.20 0.24 14.80
C GLY A 114 3.61 1.26 13.75
N GLU A 115 4.79 1.85 13.85
CA GLU A 115 5.35 2.67 12.76
C GLU A 115 5.48 1.88 11.45
N SER A 116 5.77 0.59 11.56
CA SER A 116 5.71 -0.33 10.45
C SER A 116 5.19 -1.69 10.88
N VAL A 117 4.57 -2.38 9.93
CA VAL A 117 3.86 -3.63 10.17
C VAL A 117 4.04 -4.52 8.97
N ILE A 118 4.38 -5.79 9.22
CA ILE A 118 4.35 -6.83 8.20
C ILE A 118 3.81 -8.15 8.77
N ILE A 119 3.27 -8.99 7.88
CA ILE A 119 2.97 -10.40 8.17
C ILE A 119 4.02 -11.25 7.46
N SER A 120 4.64 -12.18 8.19
CA SER A 120 5.57 -13.17 7.64
C SER A 120 5.22 -14.56 8.15
N GLY A 121 4.64 -15.39 7.28
CA GLY A 121 4.12 -16.69 7.66
C GLY A 121 3.11 -16.58 8.81
N ASP A 122 3.39 -17.28 9.91
CA ASP A 122 2.55 -17.30 11.11
C ASP A 122 2.84 -16.17 12.11
N TYR A 123 3.59 -15.14 11.70
CA TYR A 123 3.98 -14.03 12.57
C TYR A 123 3.48 -12.67 12.08
N GLY A 124 2.96 -11.88 13.01
CA GLY A 124 2.84 -10.42 12.89
C GLY A 124 4.09 -9.76 13.46
N ILE A 125 4.72 -8.89 12.68
CA ILE A 125 5.98 -8.23 13.05
C ILE A 125 5.74 -6.72 13.01
N ILE A 126 6.04 -6.05 14.13
CA ILE A 126 5.66 -4.67 14.39
C ILE A 126 6.90 -3.87 14.79
N GLY A 127 7.17 -2.78 14.09
CA GLY A 127 8.23 -1.84 14.43
C GLY A 127 7.77 -0.83 15.49
N SER A 128 8.65 -0.49 16.43
CA SER A 128 8.42 0.54 17.44
C SER A 128 9.62 1.47 17.56
N ILE A 129 9.50 2.71 17.10
CA ILE A 129 10.69 3.57 16.86
C ILE A 129 11.21 4.36 18.05
N TYR A 130 10.53 4.33 19.21
CA TYR A 130 10.91 5.12 20.41
C TYR A 130 11.07 4.27 21.68
N GLU A 131 11.21 2.97 21.52
CA GLU A 131 11.45 2.06 22.63
C GLU A 131 12.87 2.21 23.19
N TYR A 132 12.96 2.13 24.53
CA TYR A 132 14.21 2.31 25.25
C TYR A 132 14.93 0.97 25.44
N TYR A 133 16.22 0.94 25.08
CA TYR A 133 17.10 -0.20 25.32
C TYR A 133 18.48 0.25 25.75
N LYS A 134 18.98 -0.31 26.85
CA LYS A 134 20.27 0.05 27.47
C LYS A 134 20.45 1.56 27.70
N GLY A 135 19.34 2.26 27.99
CA GLY A 135 19.34 3.70 28.24
C GLY A 135 19.15 4.58 27.00
N TYR A 136 19.01 3.99 25.81
CA TYR A 136 18.86 4.72 24.54
C TYR A 136 17.46 4.58 23.95
N SER A 137 16.89 5.67 23.45
CA SER A 137 15.67 5.66 22.64
C SER A 137 16.02 5.27 21.21
N CYS A 138 16.17 3.96 20.98
CA CYS A 138 16.71 3.42 19.72
C CYS A 138 15.67 2.67 18.89
N GLY A 139 14.50 2.35 19.46
CA GLY A 139 13.47 1.56 18.82
C GLY A 139 13.71 0.04 18.87
N CYS A 140 12.70 -0.73 18.49
CA CYS A 140 12.67 -2.18 18.52
C CYS A 140 11.74 -2.76 17.44
N VAL A 141 11.81 -4.07 17.25
CA VAL A 141 10.81 -4.81 16.47
C VAL A 141 10.24 -5.92 17.33
N LYS A 142 8.92 -5.92 17.52
CA LYS A 142 8.19 -6.94 18.29
C LYS A 142 7.60 -7.97 17.34
N VAL A 143 7.78 -9.24 17.67
CA VAL A 143 7.29 -10.39 16.91
C VAL A 143 6.23 -11.10 17.73
N TYR A 144 5.07 -11.29 17.13
CA TYR A 144 3.93 -11.99 17.69
C TYR A 144 3.53 -13.12 16.76
N GLY A 145 3.11 -14.27 17.30
CA GLY A 145 2.35 -15.23 16.51
C GLY A 145 1.01 -14.62 16.09
N LEU A 146 0.43 -15.06 14.98
CA LEU A 146 -0.92 -14.62 14.54
C LEU A 146 -2.03 -15.02 15.54
N ASN A 147 -1.73 -15.87 16.51
CA ASN A 147 -2.58 -16.15 17.66
C ASN A 147 -2.51 -15.08 18.76
N GLY A 148 -1.64 -14.08 18.62
CA GLY A 148 -1.40 -13.00 19.57
C GLY A 148 -0.32 -13.25 20.60
N VAL A 149 0.29 -14.43 20.61
CA VAL A 149 1.31 -14.78 21.59
C VAL A 149 2.60 -14.07 21.22
N TYR A 150 3.14 -13.29 22.17
CA TYR A 150 4.46 -12.68 22.03
C TYR A 150 5.55 -13.75 21.85
N VAL A 151 6.45 -13.53 20.90
CA VAL A 151 7.53 -14.46 20.56
C VAL A 151 8.87 -13.88 20.98
N GLN A 152 9.19 -12.68 20.51
CA GLN A 152 10.48 -12.03 20.76
C GLN A 152 10.45 -10.54 20.44
N THR A 153 11.42 -9.82 21.01
CA THR A 153 11.76 -8.45 20.63
C THR A 153 13.17 -8.45 20.05
N LEU A 154 13.31 -7.81 18.90
CA LEU A 154 14.59 -7.53 18.26
C LEU A 154 15.03 -6.12 18.60
N TRP A 155 16.30 -6.00 18.97
CA TRP A 155 16.95 -4.73 19.31
C TRP A 155 18.12 -4.49 18.36
N PRO A 156 18.47 -3.23 18.08
CA PRO A 156 19.67 -2.92 17.31
C PRO A 156 20.93 -3.41 18.06
N LEU A 157 21.92 -3.89 17.31
CA LEU A 157 23.16 -4.42 17.89
C LEU A 157 23.97 -3.35 18.63
N LYS A 158 23.94 -2.11 18.12
CA LYS A 158 24.67 -0.94 18.62
C LYS A 158 23.68 0.20 18.94
N PRO A 159 22.89 0.08 20.03
CA PRO A 159 21.89 1.07 20.36
C PRO A 159 22.52 2.42 20.73
N HIS A 160 21.88 3.49 20.27
CA HIS A 160 22.12 4.88 20.65
C HIS A 160 20.82 5.67 20.39
N ASP A 161 20.74 6.91 20.85
CA ASP A 161 19.50 7.70 20.74
C ASP A 161 19.13 8.03 19.29
N ASP A 162 17.83 8.09 19.01
CA ASP A 162 17.22 8.50 17.73
C ASP A 162 17.46 7.57 16.53
N MET A 163 17.97 6.36 16.77
CA MET A 163 18.21 5.35 15.73
C MET A 163 16.92 4.91 14.99
N LYS A 164 15.72 5.02 15.60
CA LYS A 164 14.43 4.63 14.98
C LYS A 164 14.43 3.22 14.37
N PHE A 165 15.11 2.27 15.01
CA PHE A 165 15.10 0.87 14.61
C PHE A 165 13.66 0.35 14.55
N GLY A 166 13.31 -0.31 13.44
CA GLY A 166 11.94 -0.76 13.18
C GLY A 166 11.07 0.22 12.40
N GLN A 167 11.63 1.35 11.89
CA GLN A 167 10.85 2.30 11.08
C GLN A 167 10.37 1.69 9.75
N ARG A 168 11.12 0.74 9.19
CA ARG A 168 10.79 0.04 7.96
C ARG A 168 11.03 -1.44 8.13
N LEU A 169 10.13 -2.24 7.58
CA LEU A 169 10.14 -3.69 7.70
C LEU A 169 9.86 -4.32 6.34
N ALA A 170 10.61 -5.37 6.02
CA ALA A 170 10.33 -6.23 4.89
C ALA A 170 10.76 -7.65 5.23
N SER A 171 10.01 -8.65 4.76
CA SER A 171 10.32 -10.04 5.05
C SER A 171 9.98 -10.98 3.90
N ASN A 172 10.56 -12.17 3.99
CA ASN A 172 10.05 -13.38 3.37
C ASN A 172 10.12 -14.53 4.40
N ALA A 173 9.96 -15.77 3.95
CA ALA A 173 10.00 -16.94 4.82
C ALA A 173 11.31 -17.10 5.62
N ASN A 174 12.43 -16.61 5.10
CA ASN A 174 13.76 -16.85 5.66
C ASN A 174 14.39 -15.60 6.29
N PHE A 175 14.05 -14.41 5.77
CA PHE A 175 14.72 -13.17 6.13
C PHE A 175 13.74 -12.11 6.61
N LEU A 176 14.22 -11.29 7.53
CA LEU A 176 13.59 -10.05 7.96
C LEU A 176 14.62 -8.93 7.82
N ALA A 177 14.28 -7.89 7.08
CA ALA A 177 15.06 -6.67 6.98
C ALA A 177 14.39 -5.57 7.81
N VAL A 178 15.20 -4.86 8.59
CA VAL A 178 14.77 -3.81 9.50
C VAL A 178 15.53 -2.53 9.18
N GLY A 179 14.81 -1.49 8.78
CA GLY A 179 15.37 -0.15 8.63
C GLY A 179 15.76 0.41 9.99
N ASN A 180 16.97 0.96 10.05
CA ASN A 180 17.62 1.34 11.30
C ASN A 180 17.77 2.87 11.45
N GLY A 181 16.99 3.66 10.71
CA GLY A 181 16.93 5.14 10.73
C GLY A 181 18.22 5.91 10.40
N GLU A 182 19.38 5.26 10.44
CA GLU A 182 20.72 5.83 10.23
C GLU A 182 21.34 5.38 8.90
N ASN A 183 20.53 5.27 7.86
CA ASN A 183 21.04 4.89 6.53
C ASN A 183 21.64 3.48 6.48
N THR A 184 21.11 2.58 7.32
CA THR A 184 21.46 1.16 7.35
C THR A 184 20.22 0.28 7.47
N VAL A 185 20.37 -0.99 7.08
CA VAL A 185 19.33 -2.01 7.20
C VAL A 185 19.92 -3.23 7.90
N ASP A 186 19.37 -3.56 9.06
CA ASP A 186 19.75 -4.77 9.79
C ASP A 186 18.95 -5.96 9.24
N LEU A 187 19.66 -7.05 8.96
CA LEU A 187 19.11 -8.29 8.46
C LEU A 187 19.10 -9.33 9.57
N PHE A 188 17.97 -10.00 9.68
CA PHE A 188 17.76 -11.13 10.56
C PHE A 188 17.38 -12.36 9.73
N ILE A 189 17.83 -13.52 10.16
CA ILE A 189 17.50 -14.80 9.56
C ILE A 189 16.61 -15.60 10.52
N TYR A 190 15.60 -16.27 9.97
CA TYR A 190 14.72 -17.12 10.74
C TYR A 190 15.32 -18.53 10.86
N ARG A 191 15.76 -18.89 12.06
CA ARG A 191 16.35 -20.20 12.37
C ARG A 191 15.87 -20.64 13.76
N ASN A 192 15.56 -21.93 13.94
CA ASN A 192 15.14 -22.50 15.22
C ASN A 192 13.94 -21.77 15.88
N ASN A 193 12.92 -21.44 15.08
CA ASN A 193 11.70 -20.75 15.50
C ASN A 193 11.89 -19.32 16.07
N LYS A 194 12.99 -18.65 15.69
CA LYS A 194 13.30 -17.28 16.11
C LYS A 194 14.04 -16.52 15.00
N PHE A 195 13.95 -15.20 15.03
CA PHE A 195 14.81 -14.35 14.19
C PHE A 195 16.11 -14.06 14.93
N GLU A 196 17.23 -14.38 14.28
CA GLU A 196 18.59 -14.14 14.77
C GLU A 196 19.26 -13.07 13.90
N TYR A 197 20.02 -12.15 14.51
CA TYR A 197 20.78 -11.16 13.76
C TYR A 197 21.77 -11.85 12.82
N HIS A 198 21.83 -11.37 11.58
CA HIS A 198 22.70 -11.91 10.53
C HIS A 198 23.79 -10.89 10.15
N SER A 199 23.39 -9.73 9.62
CA SER A 199 24.32 -8.72 9.10
C SER A 199 23.64 -7.36 8.99
N THR A 200 24.43 -6.31 8.78
CA THR A 200 23.92 -4.96 8.46
C THR A 200 24.30 -4.59 7.04
N LEU A 201 23.33 -4.12 6.25
CA LEU A 201 23.56 -3.53 4.94
C LEU A 201 23.79 -2.02 5.10
N THR A 202 24.79 -1.51 4.39
CA THR A 202 25.05 -0.07 4.24
C THR A 202 25.00 0.32 2.77
N SER A 203 24.78 1.60 2.50
CA SER A 203 24.89 2.15 1.14
C SER A 203 26.26 1.78 0.53
N PRO A 204 26.32 1.18 -0.67
CA PRO A 204 27.58 0.93 -1.39
C PRO A 204 28.28 2.22 -1.83
N LEU A 205 27.56 3.34 -1.91
CA LEU A 205 28.10 4.63 -2.30
C LEU A 205 28.49 5.44 -1.07
N THR A 206 29.76 5.80 -0.96
CA THR A 206 30.27 6.68 0.09
C THR A 206 29.69 8.09 -0.07
N GLY A 207 29.13 8.66 0.99
CA GLY A 207 28.64 10.05 1.00
C GLY A 207 27.19 10.24 0.54
N ILE A 208 26.54 9.19 0.01
CA ILE A 208 25.08 9.17 -0.22
C ILE A 208 24.46 8.36 0.93
N HIS A 209 24.22 9.05 2.03
CA HIS A 209 23.46 8.57 3.18
C HIS A 209 22.10 9.26 3.23
N ASP A 210 21.56 9.61 2.06
CA ASP A 210 20.35 10.39 1.96
C ASP A 210 19.15 9.42 2.05
N ASN A 211 18.92 8.91 3.26
CA ASN A 211 17.81 8.05 3.64
C ASN A 211 17.91 6.59 3.14
N PHE A 212 19.08 5.95 3.22
CA PHE A 212 19.24 4.53 2.86
C PHE A 212 18.40 3.64 3.80
N GLY A 213 17.61 2.72 3.26
CA GLY A 213 16.63 1.98 4.04
C GLY A 213 15.28 2.69 4.19
N SER A 214 15.03 3.79 3.46
CA SER A 214 13.74 4.50 3.48
C SER A 214 12.56 3.64 3.01
N SER A 215 12.83 2.71 2.11
CA SER A 215 11.92 1.65 1.69
C SER A 215 12.74 0.38 1.41
N ILE A 216 12.16 -0.77 1.76
CA ILE A 216 12.82 -2.06 1.69
C ILE A 216 11.82 -3.07 1.11
N SER A 217 12.27 -3.94 0.21
CA SER A 217 11.47 -5.05 -0.27
C SER A 217 12.30 -6.32 -0.41
N ILE A 218 11.71 -7.47 -0.10
CA ILE A 218 12.36 -8.77 -0.19
C ILE A 218 11.55 -9.71 -1.08
N PHE A 219 12.24 -10.45 -1.95
CA PHE A 219 11.69 -11.59 -2.69
C PHE A 219 12.76 -12.65 -2.97
N GLY A 220 12.53 -13.88 -2.49
CA GLY A 220 13.51 -14.95 -2.59
C GLY A 220 14.86 -14.53 -1.98
N TYR A 221 15.92 -14.56 -2.79
CA TYR A 221 17.27 -14.15 -2.39
C TYR A 221 17.58 -12.67 -2.63
N TRP A 222 16.60 -11.88 -3.08
CA TRP A 222 16.77 -10.48 -3.44
C TRP A 222 16.26 -9.56 -2.35
N ILE A 223 17.03 -8.51 -2.07
CA ILE A 223 16.61 -7.37 -1.26
C ILE A 223 16.81 -6.10 -2.08
N ALA A 224 15.76 -5.30 -2.20
CA ALA A 224 15.80 -3.94 -2.72
C ALA A 224 15.79 -2.96 -1.55
N VAL A 225 16.75 -2.04 -1.52
CA VAL A 225 16.89 -1.01 -0.49
C VAL A 225 17.00 0.35 -1.16
N SER A 226 16.08 1.25 -0.82
CA SER A 226 16.05 2.60 -1.38
C SER A 226 16.90 3.57 -0.58
N SER A 227 17.41 4.60 -1.26
CA SER A 227 17.83 5.88 -0.68
C SER A 227 17.09 6.97 -1.43
N SER A 228 15.86 7.29 -0.99
CA SER A 228 14.94 8.12 -1.80
C SER A 228 15.35 9.59 -1.93
N LEU A 229 16.32 10.05 -1.14
CA LEU A 229 16.93 11.37 -1.27
C LEU A 229 18.34 11.32 -1.87
N GLY A 230 18.84 10.13 -2.23
CA GLY A 230 20.17 9.97 -2.81
C GLY A 230 20.23 10.41 -4.27
N ASN A 231 21.42 10.38 -4.86
CA ASN A 231 21.65 10.76 -6.26
C ASN A 231 21.10 12.18 -6.56
N GLU A 232 21.56 13.18 -5.79
CA GLU A 232 21.15 14.58 -5.93
C GLU A 232 19.64 14.79 -5.77
N PHE A 233 19.05 14.15 -4.75
CA PHE A 233 17.60 14.15 -4.46
C PHE A 233 16.72 13.44 -5.50
N ASN A 234 17.29 12.92 -6.59
CA ASN A 234 16.53 12.16 -7.59
C ASN A 234 16.03 10.84 -7.00
N GLY A 235 16.78 10.26 -6.07
CA GLY A 235 16.55 8.96 -5.47
C GLY A 235 17.27 7.83 -6.21
N ILE A 236 17.51 6.74 -5.49
CA ILE A 236 18.31 5.59 -5.95
C ILE A 236 17.87 4.31 -5.24
N VAL A 237 17.97 3.17 -5.90
CA VAL A 237 17.67 1.85 -5.30
C VAL A 237 18.84 0.91 -5.48
N PHE A 238 19.22 0.22 -4.42
CA PHE A 238 20.28 -0.78 -4.40
C PHE A 238 19.68 -2.17 -4.26
N LEU A 239 20.15 -3.08 -5.09
CA LEU A 239 19.82 -4.49 -5.03
C LEU A 239 20.96 -5.27 -4.41
N PHE A 240 20.61 -6.08 -3.42
CA PHE A 240 21.49 -7.05 -2.80
C PHE A 240 20.97 -8.46 -3.07
N LYS A 241 21.89 -9.40 -3.22
CA LYS A 241 21.58 -10.82 -3.42
C LYS A 241 22.23 -11.64 -2.32
N TYR A 242 21.45 -12.52 -1.70
CA TYR A 242 22.00 -13.49 -0.76
C TYR A 242 22.77 -14.59 -1.49
N ASN A 243 23.96 -14.87 -0.99
CA ASN A 243 24.85 -15.93 -1.43
C ASN A 243 24.87 -17.04 -0.37
N GLU A 244 24.11 -18.10 -0.61
CA GLU A 244 23.97 -19.24 0.31
C GLU A 244 25.29 -19.97 0.57
N THR A 245 26.25 -19.91 -0.36
CA THR A 245 27.52 -20.65 -0.22
C THR A 245 28.41 -20.06 0.87
N ILE A 246 28.34 -18.74 1.07
CA ILE A 246 29.18 -18.00 2.02
C ILE A 246 28.37 -17.31 3.13
N ASP A 247 27.04 -17.49 3.16
CA ASP A 247 26.13 -16.89 4.15
C ASP A 247 26.23 -15.36 4.20
N THR A 248 26.24 -14.68 3.04
CA THR A 248 26.36 -13.21 2.96
C THR A 248 25.37 -12.59 1.97
N PHE A 249 25.05 -11.32 2.19
CA PHE A 249 24.36 -10.49 1.19
C PHE A 249 25.40 -9.64 0.44
N GLU A 250 25.39 -9.76 -0.88
CA GLU A 250 26.33 -9.06 -1.74
C GLU A 250 25.61 -7.98 -2.55
N PHE A 251 26.23 -6.81 -2.70
CA PHE A 251 25.71 -5.78 -3.61
C PHE A 251 25.70 -6.34 -5.04
N TYR A 252 24.55 -6.21 -5.69
CA TYR A 252 24.33 -6.76 -7.02
C TYR A 252 24.23 -5.68 -8.09
N GLN A 253 23.36 -4.69 -7.87
CA GLN A 253 23.06 -3.67 -8.86
C GLN A 253 22.53 -2.41 -8.21
N GLN A 254 22.86 -1.28 -8.81
CA GLN A 254 22.25 0.02 -8.54
C GLN A 254 21.25 0.35 -9.66
N LEU A 255 20.08 0.84 -9.27
CA LEU A 255 19.04 1.32 -10.16
C LEU A 255 18.87 2.83 -9.94
N THR A 256 19.15 3.59 -11.00
CA THR A 256 18.89 5.03 -11.08
C THR A 256 17.69 5.29 -11.98
N THR A 257 17.31 6.55 -12.04
CA THR A 257 16.27 7.06 -12.94
C THR A 257 16.61 6.72 -14.41
N PRO A 258 15.75 5.97 -15.12
CA PRO A 258 16.14 5.30 -16.37
C PRO A 258 15.87 6.08 -17.67
N TYR A 259 15.27 7.29 -17.60
CA TYR A 259 14.84 8.05 -18.78
C TYR A 259 15.50 9.44 -18.80
N ASP A 260 16.42 9.65 -19.73
CA ASP A 260 17.25 10.87 -19.80
C ASP A 260 16.48 12.12 -20.26
N ASP A 261 15.36 11.94 -20.98
CA ASP A 261 14.53 13.04 -21.52
C ASP A 261 13.57 13.65 -20.47
N VAL A 262 13.75 13.32 -19.20
CA VAL A 262 12.88 13.71 -18.09
C VAL A 262 13.70 14.36 -17.00
N ASP A 263 13.23 15.49 -16.48
CA ASP A 263 13.83 16.09 -15.29
C ASP A 263 13.40 15.31 -14.04
N TRP A 264 14.36 14.61 -13.44
CA TRP A 264 14.17 13.80 -12.24
C TRP A 264 14.43 14.54 -10.94
N PHE A 265 14.76 15.83 -11.01
CA PHE A 265 15.13 16.61 -9.84
C PHE A 265 14.10 16.46 -8.73
N ALA A 266 14.57 16.03 -7.55
CA ALA A 266 13.75 15.83 -6.35
C ALA A 266 12.53 14.89 -6.53
N SER A 267 12.53 14.02 -7.55
CA SER A 267 11.42 13.11 -7.88
C SER A 267 11.20 11.98 -6.87
N LYS A 268 12.17 11.76 -5.97
CA LYS A 268 12.17 10.71 -4.95
C LYS A 268 12.01 9.30 -5.52
N PHE A 269 12.74 8.98 -6.58
CA PHE A 269 12.84 7.62 -7.09
C PHE A 269 13.27 6.64 -5.96
N GLY A 270 12.48 5.60 -5.74
CA GLY A 270 12.67 4.68 -4.62
C GLY A 270 11.89 5.03 -3.36
N GLU A 271 11.04 6.07 -3.34
CA GLU A 271 10.22 6.37 -2.16
C GLU A 271 9.40 5.15 -1.69
N SER A 272 8.87 4.38 -2.64
CA SER A 272 8.30 3.06 -2.38
C SER A 272 8.92 2.04 -3.34
N VAL A 273 9.41 0.92 -2.78
CA VAL A 273 9.88 -0.24 -3.54
C VAL A 273 9.11 -1.48 -3.15
N GLN A 274 8.70 -2.26 -4.15
CA GLN A 274 7.95 -3.48 -3.91
C GLN A 274 8.30 -4.55 -4.94
N PHE A 275 8.76 -5.71 -4.48
CA PHE A 275 8.76 -6.91 -5.32
C PHE A 275 7.36 -7.48 -5.46
N PHE A 276 6.97 -7.80 -6.69
CA PHE A 276 5.78 -8.55 -7.05
C PHE A 276 6.21 -9.75 -7.91
N GLY A 277 6.42 -10.90 -7.25
CA GLY A 277 7.14 -12.01 -7.86
C GLY A 277 8.57 -11.58 -8.24
N THR A 278 8.99 -11.94 -9.45
CA THR A 278 10.31 -11.57 -10.01
C THR A 278 10.38 -10.14 -10.54
N ARG A 279 9.26 -9.40 -10.57
CA ARG A 279 9.23 -7.98 -10.96
C ARG A 279 9.49 -7.10 -9.76
N LEU A 280 10.28 -6.04 -9.96
CA LEU A 280 10.50 -4.99 -8.99
C LEU A 280 9.76 -3.73 -9.42
N ILE A 281 9.05 -3.11 -8.50
CA ILE A 281 8.26 -1.91 -8.75
C ILE A 281 8.86 -0.78 -7.92
N ILE A 282 9.19 0.34 -8.57
CA ILE A 282 9.85 1.48 -7.94
C ILE A 282 9.05 2.74 -8.27
N SER A 283 8.67 3.52 -7.25
CA SER A 283 7.96 4.78 -7.47
C SER A 283 8.88 6.00 -7.47
N ALA A 284 8.40 7.08 -8.09
CA ALA A 284 8.96 8.42 -8.03
C ALA A 284 7.79 9.41 -7.88
N PRO A 285 7.22 9.56 -6.66
CA PRO A 285 5.98 10.29 -6.45
C PRO A 285 6.11 11.80 -6.69
N ASN A 286 7.31 12.36 -6.59
CA ASN A 286 7.51 13.78 -6.83
C ASN A 286 7.88 14.11 -8.28
N LEU A 287 7.84 13.13 -9.19
CA LEU A 287 8.14 13.38 -10.60
C LEU A 287 7.15 14.35 -11.22
N SER A 288 7.68 15.38 -11.87
CA SER A 288 6.92 16.44 -12.54
C SER A 288 6.82 16.19 -14.04
N PHE A 289 5.71 16.59 -14.66
CA PHE A 289 5.47 16.41 -16.10
C PHE A 289 4.86 17.65 -16.73
N TYR A 290 5.46 18.16 -17.81
CA TYR A 290 4.88 19.21 -18.66
C TYR A 290 4.32 20.42 -17.88
N GLY A 291 5.07 20.90 -16.87
CA GLY A 291 4.66 22.02 -16.02
C GLY A 291 3.67 21.67 -14.91
N MET A 292 3.39 20.39 -14.67
CA MET A 292 2.66 19.90 -13.52
C MET A 292 3.61 19.30 -12.49
N ASP A 293 3.56 19.82 -11.27
CA ASP A 293 4.48 19.45 -10.20
C ASP A 293 4.01 18.21 -9.45
N SER A 294 4.94 17.28 -9.16
CA SER A 294 4.67 16.13 -8.27
C SER A 294 3.44 15.32 -8.67
N VAL A 295 3.27 15.06 -9.97
CA VAL A 295 2.23 14.16 -10.47
C VAL A 295 2.51 12.73 -10.02
N GLY A 296 3.78 12.34 -10.07
CA GLY A 296 4.27 11.03 -9.67
C GLY A 296 4.23 9.98 -10.78
N SER A 297 5.06 8.95 -10.63
CA SER A 297 5.11 7.81 -11.55
C SER A 297 5.61 6.54 -10.87
N VAL A 298 5.45 5.41 -11.55
CA VAL A 298 5.96 4.10 -11.13
C VAL A 298 6.64 3.40 -12.30
N ILE A 299 7.78 2.78 -12.04
CA ILE A 299 8.56 2.02 -13.02
C ILE A 299 8.64 0.57 -12.57
N PHE A 300 8.31 -0.34 -13.49
CA PHE A 300 8.48 -1.77 -13.36
C PHE A 300 9.83 -2.17 -13.93
N PHE A 301 10.54 -3.02 -13.23
CA PHE A 301 11.80 -3.62 -13.63
C PHE A 301 11.64 -5.15 -13.70
N ILE A 302 12.23 -5.74 -14.73
CA ILE A 302 12.34 -7.20 -14.88
C ILE A 302 13.80 -7.62 -14.81
N LEU A 303 14.04 -8.83 -14.31
CA LEU A 303 15.35 -9.46 -14.42
C LEU A 303 15.50 -10.02 -15.85
N ASP A 304 16.28 -9.33 -16.67
CA ASP A 304 16.68 -9.76 -18.01
C ASP A 304 18.20 -9.88 -18.10
N ASN A 305 18.70 -10.98 -18.65
CA ASN A 305 20.14 -11.24 -18.79
C ASN A 305 20.96 -10.96 -17.52
N ASN A 306 20.46 -11.42 -16.37
CA ASN A 306 21.05 -11.18 -15.04
C ASN A 306 21.15 -9.69 -14.67
N LYS A 307 20.30 -8.81 -15.18
CA LYS A 307 20.20 -7.42 -14.72
C LYS A 307 18.75 -7.02 -14.58
N PHE A 308 18.42 -6.25 -13.55
CA PHE A 308 17.14 -5.58 -13.49
C PHE A 308 17.16 -4.42 -14.47
N VAL A 309 16.28 -4.47 -15.47
CA VAL A 309 16.12 -3.45 -16.51
C VAL A 309 14.70 -2.91 -16.50
N PRO A 310 14.47 -1.64 -16.86
CA PRO A 310 13.13 -1.08 -16.96
C PRO A 310 12.29 -1.87 -17.98
N GLU A 311 11.12 -2.33 -17.55
CA GLU A 311 10.13 -3.02 -18.39
C GLU A 311 9.03 -2.05 -18.82
N LYS A 312 8.49 -1.29 -17.86
CA LYS A 312 7.31 -0.45 -18.09
C LYS A 312 7.32 0.78 -17.19
N TRP A 313 7.00 1.93 -17.77
CA TRP A 313 6.76 3.15 -17.04
C TRP A 313 5.26 3.45 -17.00
N VAL A 314 4.75 3.73 -15.81
CA VAL A 314 3.34 4.02 -15.56
C VAL A 314 3.20 5.41 -14.96
N ILE A 315 2.40 6.22 -15.62
CA ILE A 315 2.03 7.59 -15.24
C ILE A 315 0.50 7.60 -15.12
N PRO A 316 -0.09 8.30 -14.14
CA PRO A 316 -1.54 8.36 -14.04
C PRO A 316 -2.16 9.03 -15.29
N SER A 317 -3.28 8.48 -15.77
CA SER A 317 -4.01 9.03 -16.92
C SER A 317 -4.61 10.41 -16.64
N LEU A 318 -5.05 10.62 -15.40
CA LEU A 318 -5.47 11.92 -14.88
C LEU A 318 -4.32 12.53 -14.10
N ARG A 319 -3.69 13.57 -14.65
CA ARG A 319 -2.55 14.26 -14.04
C ARG A 319 -3.01 15.52 -13.33
N LYS A 320 -2.52 15.73 -12.12
CA LYS A 320 -2.76 16.92 -11.31
C LYS A 320 -1.51 17.25 -10.50
N ASN A 321 -1.37 18.54 -10.17
CA ASN A 321 -0.34 18.98 -9.25
C ASN A 321 -0.49 18.29 -7.89
N SER A 322 0.62 17.83 -7.34
CA SER A 322 0.70 17.19 -6.03
C SER A 322 -0.13 15.91 -5.89
N MET A 323 -0.46 15.24 -7.01
CA MET A 323 -1.12 13.93 -6.99
C MET A 323 -0.25 12.89 -6.27
N GLN A 324 1.07 12.96 -6.46
CA GLN A 324 2.06 12.06 -5.87
C GLN A 324 1.72 10.58 -6.09
N PHE A 325 1.36 10.24 -7.32
CA PHE A 325 1.11 8.85 -7.72
C PHE A 325 2.35 7.99 -7.50
N GLY A 326 2.17 6.88 -6.80
CA GLY A 326 3.28 6.03 -6.35
C GLY A 326 3.78 6.36 -4.96
N SER A 327 3.10 7.20 -4.18
CA SER A 327 3.53 7.52 -2.82
C SER A 327 3.61 6.29 -1.92
N ILE A 328 2.72 5.32 -2.15
CA ILE A 328 2.72 4.01 -1.51
C ILE A 328 2.46 2.96 -2.58
N ILE A 329 3.23 1.88 -2.58
CA ILE A 329 2.94 0.66 -3.32
C ILE A 329 2.65 -0.44 -2.31
N GLN A 330 1.52 -1.13 -2.46
CA GLN A 330 1.23 -2.33 -1.68
C GLN A 330 0.96 -3.51 -2.61
N LYS A 331 1.46 -4.68 -2.25
CA LYS A 331 1.13 -5.93 -2.93
C LYS A 331 0.05 -6.70 -2.18
N GLN A 332 -0.78 -7.37 -2.94
CA GLN A 332 -1.54 -8.55 -2.55
C GLN A 332 -1.06 -9.74 -3.39
N ILE A 333 -1.69 -10.92 -3.19
CA ILE A 333 -1.34 -12.18 -3.85
C ILE A 333 -1.14 -12.00 -5.36
N ASN A 334 -2.12 -11.40 -6.04
CA ASN A 334 -2.14 -11.27 -7.50
C ASN A 334 -2.27 -9.83 -8.01
N THR A 335 -2.24 -8.84 -7.11
CA THR A 335 -2.55 -7.45 -7.45
C THR A 335 -1.56 -6.52 -6.77
N VAL A 336 -1.21 -5.43 -7.45
CA VAL A 336 -0.45 -4.33 -6.87
C VAL A 336 -1.32 -3.09 -6.83
N PHE A 337 -1.40 -2.47 -5.67
CA PHE A 337 -2.08 -1.21 -5.44
C PHE A 337 -1.06 -0.09 -5.41
N ILE A 338 -1.33 0.96 -6.18
CA ILE A 338 -0.49 2.15 -6.26
C ILE A 338 -1.34 3.32 -5.79
N PHE A 339 -0.89 3.96 -4.73
CA PHE A 339 -1.63 5.04 -4.07
C PHE A 339 -1.08 6.42 -4.46
N THR A 340 -1.89 7.43 -4.18
CA THR A 340 -1.60 8.86 -4.34
C THR A 340 -1.69 9.52 -2.98
N ASN A 341 -0.90 10.56 -2.70
CA ASN A 341 -1.07 11.32 -1.45
C ASN A 341 -2.26 12.29 -1.48
N GLU A 342 -2.96 12.43 -2.61
CA GLU A 342 -4.20 13.20 -2.66
C GLU A 342 -5.22 12.63 -1.65
N LEU A 343 -5.32 13.29 -0.50
CA LEU A 343 -6.25 13.05 0.60
C LEU A 343 -7.73 13.30 0.24
N LYS A 344 -8.09 13.38 -1.04
CA LYS A 344 -9.46 13.68 -1.49
C LYS A 344 -9.89 13.00 -2.81
N PRO A 345 -9.90 11.66 -2.91
CA PRO A 345 -10.75 11.06 -3.92
C PRO A 345 -12.21 11.25 -3.49
N LYS A 346 -12.94 12.24 -4.05
CA LYS A 346 -14.41 12.33 -3.91
C LYS A 346 -15.04 11.07 -4.51
N MET A 347 -15.10 9.99 -3.72
CA MET A 347 -15.89 8.81 -4.03
C MET A 347 -17.25 8.94 -3.33
N CYS A 348 -18.30 8.62 -4.08
CA CYS A 348 -19.68 8.73 -3.63
C CYS A 348 -19.93 7.90 -2.36
N GLN A 349 -20.47 8.56 -1.33
CA GLN A 349 -20.93 7.90 -0.10
C GLN A 349 -22.32 7.31 -0.28
N PHE A 350 -22.54 6.13 0.31
CA PHE A 350 -23.86 5.61 0.61
C PHE A 350 -24.20 5.98 2.05
N LYS A 351 -25.35 6.63 2.24
CA LYS A 351 -25.90 6.97 3.56
C LYS A 351 -27.06 6.02 3.81
N ASN A 352 -26.91 5.10 4.75
CA ASN A 352 -27.95 4.75 5.72
C ASN A 352 -27.43 3.72 6.73
N SER A 353 -27.88 3.86 7.98
CA SER A 353 -27.91 2.78 8.96
C SER A 353 -28.88 1.72 8.45
N LEU A 354 -28.38 0.58 7.99
CA LEU A 354 -29.21 -0.44 7.33
C LEU A 354 -29.56 -1.56 8.31
N SER A 355 -30.83 -1.60 8.72
CA SER A 355 -31.45 -2.77 9.36
C SER A 355 -31.99 -3.80 8.34
N GLU A 356 -31.76 -3.61 7.04
CA GLU A 356 -32.21 -4.51 5.98
C GLU A 356 -31.17 -4.60 4.84
N THR A 357 -31.08 -5.76 4.19
CA THR A 357 -30.19 -6.04 3.03
C THR A 357 -30.50 -5.14 1.84
N HIS A 358 -29.48 -4.44 1.31
CA HIS A 358 -29.60 -3.59 0.12
C HIS A 358 -28.66 -4.07 -1.00
N GLU A 359 -29.11 -3.92 -2.25
CA GLU A 359 -28.32 -4.16 -3.47
C GLU A 359 -27.63 -2.84 -3.90
N ILE A 360 -26.31 -2.88 -4.08
CA ILE A 360 -25.52 -1.73 -4.53
C ILE A 360 -25.24 -1.87 -6.03
N ILE A 361 -25.74 -0.94 -6.84
CA ILE A 361 -25.49 -0.89 -8.29
C ILE A 361 -24.56 0.29 -8.60
N PHE A 362 -23.35 0.00 -9.08
CA PHE A 362 -22.42 1.02 -9.59
C PHE A 362 -22.75 1.34 -11.06
N LYS A 363 -23.09 2.59 -11.35
CA LYS A 363 -23.16 3.09 -12.73
C LYS A 363 -21.83 3.75 -13.10
N LEU A 364 -21.03 3.08 -13.93
CA LEU A 364 -19.92 3.70 -14.62
C LEU A 364 -20.43 4.44 -15.88
N SER A 365 -20.12 5.72 -15.98
CA SER A 365 -20.26 6.47 -17.24
C SER A 365 -18.93 6.42 -17.98
N LEU A 366 -18.85 5.61 -19.04
CA LEU A 366 -17.71 5.58 -19.96
C LEU A 366 -18.01 6.53 -21.12
N ASN A 367 -17.12 7.50 -21.35
CA ASN A 367 -17.19 8.37 -22.52
C ASN A 367 -16.38 7.71 -23.63
N ILE A 368 -17.04 6.92 -24.48
CA ILE A 368 -16.40 6.15 -25.56
C ILE A 368 -16.53 6.96 -26.84
N SER A 369 -15.41 7.26 -27.50
CA SER A 369 -15.43 7.84 -28.85
C SER A 369 -15.79 6.75 -29.87
N GLU A 370 -16.56 7.07 -30.90
CA GLU A 370 -17.22 6.11 -31.82
C GLU A 370 -16.26 5.15 -32.58
N SER A 371 -14.95 5.30 -32.47
CA SER A 371 -13.96 4.49 -33.19
C SER A 371 -13.35 3.32 -32.42
N ASP A 372 -13.62 3.16 -31.12
CA ASP A 372 -12.96 2.11 -30.33
C ASP A 372 -13.76 0.80 -30.30
N ASN A 373 -13.11 -0.29 -30.72
CA ASN A 373 -13.70 -1.63 -30.75
C ASN A 373 -13.97 -2.10 -29.30
N ILE A 374 -15.23 -1.99 -28.89
CA ILE A 374 -15.73 -2.15 -27.52
C ILE A 374 -15.26 -3.46 -26.86
N THR A 375 -15.03 -4.53 -27.63
CA THR A 375 -14.64 -5.85 -27.11
C THR A 375 -13.21 -5.89 -26.55
N SER A 376 -12.28 -5.06 -27.04
CA SER A 376 -10.91 -5.04 -26.50
C SER A 376 -10.79 -4.21 -25.22
N LEU A 377 -11.62 -3.17 -25.04
CA LEU A 377 -11.62 -2.32 -23.84
C LEU A 377 -12.05 -3.08 -22.58
N PHE A 378 -12.98 -4.02 -22.68
CA PHE A 378 -13.46 -4.79 -21.51
C PHE A 378 -12.42 -5.78 -20.96
N SER A 379 -11.39 -6.13 -21.73
CA SER A 379 -10.29 -6.96 -21.24
C SER A 379 -9.29 -6.19 -20.38
N GLN A 380 -9.29 -4.85 -20.43
CA GLN A 380 -8.33 -3.98 -19.74
C GLN A 380 -8.86 -3.37 -18.44
N ILE A 381 -10.16 -3.45 -18.18
CA ILE A 381 -10.76 -2.98 -16.92
C ILE A 381 -11.01 -4.19 -16.03
N THR A 382 -9.95 -4.70 -15.40
CA THR A 382 -10.07 -5.68 -14.32
C THR A 382 -10.15 -4.94 -12.99
N PHE A 383 -11.35 -4.51 -12.60
CA PHE A 383 -11.63 -4.18 -11.20
C PHE A 383 -12.01 -5.48 -10.49
N ASN A 384 -11.28 -5.83 -9.42
CA ASN A 384 -11.68 -6.87 -8.49
C ASN A 384 -12.88 -6.40 -7.66
N VAL A 385 -14.06 -6.45 -8.28
CA VAL A 385 -15.30 -6.81 -7.61
C VAL A 385 -15.87 -7.92 -8.48
N ALA A 386 -15.89 -9.15 -7.94
CA ALA A 386 -16.28 -10.35 -8.66
C ALA A 386 -17.60 -10.15 -9.44
N ASN A 387 -17.54 -10.35 -10.75
CA ASN A 387 -18.64 -10.58 -11.70
C ASN A 387 -20.07 -10.31 -11.18
N SER A 388 -20.65 -9.18 -11.56
CA SER A 388 -22.10 -9.02 -11.65
C SER A 388 -22.47 -8.03 -12.76
N LEU A 389 -22.53 -8.52 -13.99
CA LEU A 389 -23.24 -7.85 -15.07
C LEU A 389 -24.21 -8.86 -15.69
N SER A 390 -25.31 -9.13 -14.98
CA SER A 390 -26.47 -9.79 -15.58
C SER A 390 -27.36 -8.72 -16.21
N ILE A 391 -27.38 -8.67 -17.53
CA ILE A 391 -28.34 -7.85 -18.28
C ILE A 391 -29.71 -8.51 -18.11
N ASN A 392 -30.59 -7.88 -17.33
CA ASN A 392 -31.97 -8.33 -17.22
C ASN A 392 -32.76 -7.86 -18.46
N LYS A 393 -32.76 -8.68 -19.53
CA LYS A 393 -33.66 -8.52 -20.68
C LYS A 393 -35.08 -8.89 -20.23
N ASN A 394 -35.77 -8.02 -19.52
CA ASN A 394 -37.21 -8.11 -19.33
C ASN A 394 -37.79 -6.75 -18.93
N LYS A 395 -38.01 -5.90 -19.93
CA LYS A 395 -39.10 -4.90 -20.00
C LYS A 395 -39.08 -4.22 -21.38
N PHE A 396 -39.47 -4.98 -22.38
CA PHE A 396 -40.18 -4.43 -23.54
C PHE A 396 -41.53 -5.13 -23.57
N ALA A 397 -42.53 -4.44 -23.05
CA ALA A 397 -43.94 -4.62 -23.37
C ALA A 397 -44.57 -3.22 -23.28
#